data_AF-A0A6P8J107-F1
#
_entry.id   AF-A0A6P8J107-F1
#
_cell.length_a   1.000
_cell.length_b   1.000
_cell.length_c   1.000
_cell.angle_alpha   90.00
_cell.angle_beta   90.00
_cell.angle_gamma   90.00
#
_symmetry.space_group_name_H-M   'P 1'
#
loop_
_entity.id
_entity.type
_entity.pdbx_description
1 polymer ?
#
loop_
_entity_poly.entity_id
_entity_poly.type
_entity_poly.pdbx_seq_one_letter_code
_entity_poly.pdbx_strand_id
1 'polypeptide(L)'
;MGQLYTVNTRSRCSECVETGDNPPHRVINNGVYRFWSTVSRSNGCYLKRISANVKCDGTNDTADRQVTLVTAREHSTPTNKRFRFVMENPSSSTNEYVITGSDEGAEVYLQDVPKDSTPPKDEESLFEPEYYYSSTLFRCWNVNGRSDLYIGSQADGKVIMIKGGSEQYPNPEVLFRLVNSI
;
A
#
# COMPACT_ATOMS: atom_id res chain seq x y z
N MET A 1 28.44 -41.37 36.93
CA MET A 1 27.25 -40.61 37.39
C MET A 1 27.23 -39.28 36.65
N GLY A 2 26.33 -39.12 35.68
CA GLY A 2 26.11 -37.86 34.97
C GLY A 2 24.62 -37.71 34.76
N GLN A 3 24.03 -36.67 35.32
CA GLN A 3 22.59 -36.41 35.24
C GLN A 3 22.20 -36.00 33.81
N LEU A 4 21.23 -36.71 33.25
CA LEU A 4 20.50 -36.31 32.05
C LEU A 4 19.50 -35.22 32.42
N TYR A 5 19.59 -34.05 31.79
CA TYR A 5 18.56 -33.02 31.86
C TYR A 5 17.51 -33.29 30.79
N THR A 6 16.28 -33.56 31.23
CA THR A 6 15.11 -33.72 30.34
C THR A 6 14.62 -32.34 29.90
N VAL A 7 14.78 -32.01 28.62
CA VAL A 7 14.17 -30.81 28.02
C VAL A 7 12.70 -31.11 27.75
N ASN A 8 11.82 -30.40 28.45
CA ASN A 8 10.38 -30.56 28.36
C ASN A 8 9.85 -29.80 27.12
N THR A 9 9.92 -30.40 25.94
CA THR A 9 9.30 -29.84 24.73
C THR A 9 7.81 -30.15 24.71
N ARG A 10 7.01 -29.38 25.46
CA ARG A 10 5.57 -29.32 25.18
C ARG A 10 5.32 -28.35 24.03
N SER A 11 5.48 -28.89 22.83
CA SER A 11 4.88 -28.35 21.62
C SER A 11 3.38 -28.63 21.67
N ARG A 12 2.61 -27.59 21.96
CA ARG A 12 1.22 -27.45 21.54
C ARG A 12 1.01 -25.98 21.21
N CYS A 13 1.35 -25.59 19.99
CA CYS A 13 0.66 -24.46 19.36
C CYS A 13 -0.78 -24.93 19.18
N SER A 14 -1.62 -24.62 20.16
CA SER A 14 -3.06 -24.70 20.04
C SER A 14 -3.47 -23.78 18.90
N GLU A 15 -4.11 -24.38 17.89
CA GLU A 15 -5.12 -23.82 17.00
C GLU A 15 -5.02 -22.29 16.80
N CYS A 16 -4.55 -21.89 15.61
CA CYS A 16 -4.93 -20.61 15.05
C CYS A 16 -6.45 -20.61 14.96
N VAL A 17 -7.11 -20.10 15.99
CA VAL A 17 -8.50 -19.69 15.91
C VAL A 17 -8.50 -18.63 14.83
N GLU A 18 -9.14 -18.92 13.69
CA GLU A 18 -9.59 -17.91 12.75
C GLU A 18 -10.65 -17.08 13.49
N THR A 19 -10.19 -16.17 14.34
CA THR A 19 -10.97 -14.99 14.67
C THR A 19 -11.23 -14.31 13.34
N GLY A 20 -12.50 -14.02 13.06
CA GLY A 20 -12.92 -13.14 11.97
C GLY A 20 -12.40 -11.73 12.20
N ASP A 21 -11.08 -11.60 12.27
CA ASP A 21 -10.33 -10.45 12.68
C ASP A 21 -10.33 -9.47 11.52
N ASN A 22 -10.95 -8.33 11.78
CA ASN A 22 -10.74 -7.14 10.98
C ASN A 22 -9.22 -6.88 10.99
N PRO A 23 -8.52 -6.96 9.84
CA PRO A 23 -7.08 -6.80 9.83
C PRO A 23 -6.73 -5.44 10.45
N PRO A 24 -5.71 -5.34 11.33
CA PRO A 24 -5.48 -4.15 12.16
C PRO A 24 -5.18 -2.88 11.36
N HIS A 25 -4.95 -3.01 10.05
CA HIS A 25 -4.61 -1.94 9.11
C HIS A 25 -5.56 -1.92 7.90
N ARG A 26 -6.81 -2.35 8.08
CA ARG A 26 -7.80 -2.36 6.99
C ARG A 26 -7.95 -0.98 6.34
N VAL A 27 -7.94 -0.95 5.01
CA VAL A 27 -8.30 0.25 4.26
C VAL A 27 -9.80 0.50 4.39
N ILE A 28 -10.17 1.69 4.87
CA ILE A 28 -11.55 2.12 5.02
C ILE A 28 -11.85 3.28 4.05
N ASN A 29 -13.09 3.38 3.61
CA ASN A 29 -13.52 4.48 2.77
C ASN A 29 -13.33 5.83 3.50
N ASN A 30 -12.76 6.81 2.81
CA ASN A 30 -12.33 8.10 3.32
C ASN A 30 -11.28 8.03 4.44
N GLY A 31 -10.63 6.88 4.64
CA GLY A 31 -9.48 6.77 5.54
C GLY A 31 -8.28 7.54 5.00
N VAL A 32 -7.54 8.20 5.88
CA VAL A 32 -6.36 9.02 5.54
C VAL A 32 -5.11 8.38 6.12
N TYR A 33 -4.16 8.05 5.25
CA TYR A 33 -3.00 7.24 5.62
C TYR A 33 -1.69 7.85 5.16
N ARG A 34 -0.62 7.50 5.88
CA ARG A 34 0.75 7.55 5.35
C ARG A 34 1.19 6.15 5.00
N PHE A 35 1.77 5.99 3.83
CA PHE A 35 2.24 4.71 3.32
C PHE A 35 3.72 4.58 3.69
N TRP A 36 4.07 3.57 4.47
CA TRP A 36 5.45 3.29 4.89
C TRP A 36 5.96 2.02 4.21
N SER A 37 7.04 2.15 3.45
CA SER A 37 7.70 1.01 2.82
C SER A 37 8.52 0.23 3.84
N THR A 38 8.39 -1.09 3.83
CA THR A 38 9.20 -1.99 4.67
C THR A 38 10.60 -2.25 4.12
N VAL A 39 10.85 -1.92 2.85
CA VAL A 39 12.09 -2.25 2.13
C VAL A 39 12.95 -1.03 1.81
N SER A 40 12.33 0.14 1.58
CA SER A 40 13.09 1.37 1.32
C SER A 40 14.08 1.62 2.46
N ARG A 41 15.30 2.01 2.09
CA ARG A 41 16.35 2.41 3.03
C ARG A 41 16.62 3.91 2.97
N SER A 42 15.75 4.64 2.27
CA SER A 42 15.88 6.06 2.04
C SER A 42 15.01 6.84 3.03
N ASN A 43 15.64 7.72 3.81
CA ASN A 43 14.98 8.59 4.79
C ASN A 43 14.00 7.82 5.70
N GLY A 44 12.87 8.42 6.09
CA GLY A 44 11.85 7.78 6.92
C GLY A 44 10.99 6.74 6.19
N CYS A 45 11.31 6.42 4.92
CA CYS A 45 10.65 5.41 4.10
C CYS A 45 9.16 5.67 3.81
N TYR A 46 8.67 6.88 4.07
CA TYR A 46 7.29 7.26 3.79
C TYR A 46 7.12 7.65 2.33
N LEU A 47 5.97 7.32 1.77
CA LEU A 47 5.56 7.78 0.45
C LEU A 47 5.44 9.31 0.45
N LYS A 48 6.11 9.94 -0.50
CA LYS A 48 6.03 11.37 -0.79
C LYS A 48 5.81 11.59 -2.29
N ARG A 49 5.15 12.68 -2.62
CA ARG A 49 5.03 13.15 -4.01
C ARG A 49 6.32 13.81 -4.48
N ILE A 50 6.79 13.44 -5.67
CA ILE A 50 7.87 14.12 -6.39
C ILE A 50 7.35 14.49 -7.77
N SER A 51 6.97 15.77 -7.96
CA SER A 51 6.36 16.25 -9.20
C SER A 51 5.10 15.42 -9.57
N ALA A 52 5.16 14.66 -10.66
CA ALA A 52 4.11 13.77 -11.16
C ALA A 52 4.27 12.30 -10.74
N ASN A 53 5.27 11.96 -9.93
CA ASN A 53 5.52 10.60 -9.44
C ASN A 53 5.51 10.55 -7.91
N VAL A 54 5.70 9.36 -7.36
CA VAL A 54 5.84 9.13 -5.92
C VAL A 54 7.13 8.40 -5.58
N LYS A 55 7.64 8.62 -4.37
CA LYS A 55 8.86 7.98 -3.87
C LYS A 55 8.73 7.67 -2.37
N CYS A 56 9.26 6.54 -1.93
CA CYS A 56 9.30 6.14 -0.52
C CYS A 56 10.58 6.63 0.18
N ASP A 57 10.79 7.94 0.22
CA ASP A 57 11.92 8.59 0.89
C ASP A 57 11.52 9.89 1.62
N GLY A 58 10.27 9.96 2.07
CA GLY A 58 9.76 11.01 2.95
C GLY A 58 10.03 10.70 4.43
N THR A 59 9.96 11.73 5.27
CA THR A 59 10.12 11.61 6.74
C THR A 59 8.81 11.96 7.47
N ASN A 60 8.57 11.39 8.65
CA ASN A 60 7.40 11.77 9.45
C ASN A 60 7.55 13.16 10.13
N ASP A 61 8.49 13.98 9.67
CA ASP A 61 8.71 15.32 10.18
C ASP A 61 7.63 16.26 9.60
N THR A 62 7.01 17.07 10.45
CA THR A 62 6.02 18.06 10.03
C THR A 62 6.61 19.16 9.15
N ALA A 63 7.94 19.32 9.14
CA ALA A 63 8.64 20.18 8.20
C ALA A 63 8.66 19.61 6.77
N ASP A 64 8.60 18.29 6.62
CA ASP A 64 8.50 17.63 5.31
C ASP A 64 7.04 17.61 4.85
N ARG A 65 6.58 18.77 4.36
CA ARG A 65 5.24 18.95 3.76
C ARG A 65 5.01 18.08 2.53
N GLN A 66 6.02 17.33 2.06
CA GLN A 66 5.88 16.44 0.90
C GLN A 66 5.42 15.04 1.31
N VAL A 67 5.53 14.63 2.58
CA VAL A 67 4.94 13.37 3.04
C VAL A 67 3.44 13.45 2.87
N THR A 68 2.96 12.57 2.00
CA THR A 68 1.64 12.75 1.42
C THR A 68 0.62 11.95 2.22
N LEU A 69 -0.42 12.64 2.66
CA LEU A 69 -1.62 12.00 3.15
C LEU A 69 -2.37 11.42 1.95
N VAL A 70 -2.60 10.12 2.00
CA VAL A 70 -3.31 9.36 0.97
C VAL A 70 -4.70 9.04 1.48
N THR A 71 -5.71 9.58 0.81
CA THR A 71 -7.11 9.29 1.10
C THR A 71 -7.59 8.12 0.24
N ALA A 72 -8.16 7.11 0.87
CA ALA A 72 -8.75 5.98 0.17
C ALA A 72 -10.21 6.25 -0.19
N ARG A 73 -10.57 6.22 -1.48
CA ARG A 73 -11.95 6.37 -1.97
C ARG A 73 -12.45 5.05 -2.53
N GLU A 74 -13.43 4.45 -1.87
CA GLU A 74 -14.05 3.20 -2.30
C GLU A 74 -14.76 3.39 -3.65
N HIS A 75 -14.51 2.50 -4.61
CA HIS A 75 -15.09 2.60 -5.96
C HIS A 75 -16.05 1.46 -6.31
N SER A 76 -16.07 0.38 -5.54
CA SER A 76 -16.66 -0.89 -5.96
C SER A 76 -17.79 -1.36 -5.03
N THR A 77 -18.35 -2.52 -5.39
CA THR A 77 -19.46 -3.17 -4.69
C THR A 77 -19.03 -3.74 -3.33
N PRO A 78 -19.98 -4.02 -2.41
CA PRO A 78 -19.67 -4.49 -1.05
C PRO A 78 -18.78 -5.74 -0.97
N THR A 79 -18.76 -6.57 -2.03
CA THR A 79 -18.07 -7.86 -2.10
C THR A 79 -16.62 -7.78 -2.57
N ASN A 80 -16.25 -6.81 -3.41
CA ASN A 80 -14.90 -6.67 -3.95
C ASN A 80 -14.43 -5.24 -3.71
N LYS A 81 -13.86 -4.95 -2.53
CA LYS A 81 -13.48 -3.58 -2.18
C LYS A 81 -12.22 -3.14 -2.92
N ARG A 82 -12.38 -2.13 -3.76
CA ARG A 82 -11.33 -1.47 -4.54
C ARG A 82 -11.34 0.00 -4.18
N PHE A 83 -10.16 0.56 -4.10
CA PHE A 83 -9.96 1.93 -3.69
C PHE A 83 -9.18 2.67 -4.76
N ARG A 84 -9.53 3.94 -4.95
CA ARG A 84 -8.59 4.92 -5.48
C ARG A 84 -7.86 5.56 -4.32
N PHE A 85 -6.56 5.73 -4.49
CA PHE A 85 -5.73 6.43 -3.53
C PHE A 85 -5.45 7.82 -4.07
N VAL A 86 -5.93 8.83 -3.35
CA VAL A 86 -5.89 10.21 -3.80
C VAL A 86 -5.08 11.08 -2.86
N MET A 87 -4.44 12.10 -3.42
CA MET A 87 -3.61 13.08 -2.73
C MET A 87 -4.08 14.49 -3.10
N GLU A 88 -3.94 15.43 -2.18
CA GLU A 88 -4.23 16.83 -2.47
C GLU A 88 -3.30 17.37 -3.57
N ASN A 89 -3.86 18.13 -4.51
CA ASN A 89 -3.07 18.93 -5.43
C ASN A 89 -2.84 20.33 -4.83
N PRO A 90 -1.63 20.66 -4.33
CA PRO A 90 -1.40 21.95 -3.68
C PRO A 90 -1.47 23.13 -4.67
N SER A 91 -1.47 22.85 -5.97
CA SER A 91 -1.56 23.86 -7.03
C SER A 91 -2.98 24.04 -7.55
N SER A 92 -3.96 23.25 -7.08
CA SER A 92 -5.35 23.32 -7.55
C SER A 92 -6.34 23.01 -6.44
N SER A 93 -7.31 23.90 -6.22
CA SER A 93 -8.42 23.64 -5.29
C SER A 93 -9.48 22.71 -5.89
N THR A 94 -9.53 22.58 -7.22
CA THR A 94 -10.55 21.80 -7.95
C THR A 94 -10.08 20.42 -8.39
N ASN A 95 -8.77 20.20 -8.43
CA ASN A 95 -8.19 18.93 -8.86
C ASN A 95 -7.50 18.21 -7.70
N GLU A 96 -7.29 16.92 -7.88
CA GLU A 96 -6.54 16.05 -6.99
C GLU A 96 -5.65 15.11 -7.80
N TYR A 97 -4.64 14.57 -7.14
CA TYR A 97 -3.78 13.56 -7.73
C TYR A 97 -4.26 12.16 -7.38
N VAL A 98 -4.40 11.29 -8.38
CA VAL A 98 -4.73 9.88 -8.22
C VAL A 98 -3.49 9.03 -8.50
N ILE A 99 -3.14 8.16 -7.55
CA ILE A 99 -2.07 7.17 -7.74
C ILE A 99 -2.50 6.21 -8.85
N THR A 100 -1.65 6.04 -9.86
CA THR A 100 -1.94 5.24 -11.06
C THR A 100 -0.71 4.42 -11.46
N GLY A 101 -0.91 3.19 -11.93
CA GLY A 101 0.15 2.30 -12.41
C GLY A 101 -0.16 1.72 -13.79
N SER A 102 0.84 1.56 -14.65
CA SER A 102 0.63 1.25 -16.07
C SER A 102 1.20 -0.06 -16.59
N ASP A 103 2.40 -0.48 -16.15
CA ASP A 103 3.01 -1.76 -16.57
C ASP A 103 4.10 -2.22 -15.60
N GLU A 104 4.49 -3.49 -15.64
CA GLU A 104 5.56 -4.04 -14.81
C GLU A 104 6.89 -3.28 -15.01
N GLY A 105 7.47 -2.84 -13.90
CA GLY A 105 8.71 -2.05 -13.86
C GLY A 105 8.50 -0.55 -14.13
N ALA A 106 7.30 -0.12 -14.55
CA ALA A 106 7.00 1.29 -14.74
C ALA A 106 6.86 2.01 -13.38
N GLU A 107 7.24 3.29 -13.36
CA GLU A 107 7.02 4.14 -12.18
C GLU A 107 5.55 4.36 -11.94
N VAL A 108 5.16 4.31 -10.66
CA VAL A 108 3.84 4.75 -10.22
C VAL A 108 3.79 6.27 -10.34
N TYR A 109 2.78 6.76 -11.05
CA TYR A 109 2.60 8.18 -11.33
C TYR A 109 1.29 8.70 -10.75
N LEU A 110 1.16 10.02 -10.78
CA LEU A 110 0.02 10.77 -10.28
C LEU A 110 -0.73 11.38 -11.45
N GLN A 111 -1.97 10.98 -11.63
CA GLN A 111 -2.88 11.57 -12.61
C GLN A 111 -3.62 12.75 -11.97
N ASP A 112 -3.56 13.93 -12.58
CA ASP A 112 -4.34 15.10 -12.14
C ASP A 112 -5.77 14.99 -12.66
N VAL A 113 -6.75 14.94 -11.76
CA VAL A 113 -8.17 14.77 -12.10
C VAL A 113 -9.05 15.76 -11.34
N PRO A 114 -10.20 16.19 -11.88
CA PRO A 114 -11.15 17.01 -11.14
C PRO A 114 -11.74 16.23 -9.94
N LYS A 115 -11.78 16.85 -8.76
CA LYS A 115 -12.27 16.26 -7.50
C LYS A 115 -13.71 15.74 -7.59
N ASP A 116 -14.54 16.45 -8.35
CA ASP A 116 -15.98 16.19 -8.52
C ASP A 116 -16.29 15.38 -9.79
N SER A 117 -15.27 15.01 -10.56
CA SER A 117 -15.47 14.09 -11.68
C SER A 117 -15.79 12.70 -11.15
N THR A 118 -16.71 11.99 -11.81
CA THR A 118 -16.71 10.53 -11.69
C THR A 118 -15.35 10.10 -12.20
N PRO A 119 -14.46 9.56 -11.35
CA PRO A 119 -13.08 9.39 -11.78
C PRO A 119 -13.08 8.46 -12.99
N PRO A 120 -12.19 8.67 -13.98
CA PRO A 120 -12.08 7.80 -15.13
C PRO A 120 -12.08 6.33 -14.69
N LYS A 121 -12.80 5.46 -15.41
CA LYS A 121 -12.82 4.00 -15.17
C LYS A 121 -11.48 3.35 -15.54
N ASP A 122 -10.39 4.11 -15.51
CA ASP A 122 -9.07 3.64 -15.84
C ASP A 122 -8.69 2.66 -14.73
N GLU A 123 -8.78 1.38 -15.04
CA GLU A 123 -8.63 0.27 -14.10
C GLU A 123 -7.26 0.31 -13.41
N GLU A 124 -6.27 0.89 -14.09
CA GLU A 124 -4.92 1.27 -13.66
C GLU A 124 -4.86 2.20 -12.42
N SER A 125 -5.97 2.84 -12.07
CA SER A 125 -6.11 3.69 -10.86
C SER A 125 -6.81 2.98 -9.69
N LEU A 126 -7.28 1.74 -9.90
CA LEU A 126 -8.03 0.97 -8.93
C LEU A 126 -7.13 -0.06 -8.27
N PHE A 127 -7.11 -0.03 -6.93
CA PHE A 127 -6.31 -0.95 -6.15
C PHE A 127 -7.19 -1.78 -5.23
N GLU A 128 -6.94 -3.08 -5.22
CA GLU A 128 -7.50 -4.02 -4.27
C GLU A 128 -6.48 -4.26 -3.15
N PRO A 129 -6.79 -3.85 -1.90
CA PRO A 129 -5.92 -4.09 -0.77
C PRO A 129 -5.97 -5.57 -0.36
N GLU A 130 -4.80 -6.19 -0.29
CA GLU A 130 -4.63 -7.52 0.30
C GLU A 130 -3.87 -7.39 1.62
N TYR A 131 -4.22 -8.22 2.60
CA TYR A 131 -3.72 -8.10 3.97
C TYR A 131 -2.81 -9.28 4.31
N TYR A 132 -1.55 -8.98 4.65
CA TYR A 132 -0.55 -9.98 5.00
C TYR A 132 0.08 -9.64 6.36
N TYR A 133 -0.34 -10.35 7.41
CA TYR A 133 0.06 -10.12 8.81
C TYR A 133 -0.11 -8.68 9.29
N SER A 134 0.94 -7.87 9.18
CA SER A 134 0.99 -6.45 9.61
C SER A 134 1.16 -5.48 8.43
N SER A 135 1.08 -6.00 7.21
CA SER A 135 1.32 -5.28 5.96
C SER A 135 0.09 -5.31 5.06
N THR A 136 -0.05 -4.25 4.28
CA THR A 136 -1.03 -4.13 3.20
C THR A 136 -0.29 -4.15 1.87
N LEU A 137 -0.80 -4.92 0.93
CA LEU A 137 -0.38 -4.94 -0.46
C LEU A 137 -1.45 -4.24 -1.28
N PHE A 138 -1.07 -3.50 -2.32
CA PHE A 138 -2.01 -2.77 -3.17
C PHE A 138 -1.97 -3.33 -4.59
N ARG A 139 -2.82 -4.32 -4.86
CA ARG A 139 -2.92 -4.96 -6.17
C ARG A 139 -3.64 -4.03 -7.13
N CYS A 140 -2.99 -3.62 -8.21
CA CYS A 140 -3.62 -2.82 -9.23
C CYS A 140 -4.54 -3.69 -10.10
N TRP A 141 -5.72 -3.18 -10.40
CA TRP A 141 -6.74 -3.92 -11.10
C TRP A 141 -6.54 -3.83 -12.61
N ASN A 142 -6.43 -4.98 -13.28
CA ASN A 142 -6.49 -5.12 -14.73
C ASN A 142 -5.55 -4.21 -15.55
N VAL A 143 -4.32 -4.05 -15.10
CA VAL A 143 -3.26 -3.32 -15.82
C VAL A 143 -2.89 -4.10 -17.08
N ASN A 144 -3.30 -3.62 -18.26
CA ASN A 144 -3.08 -4.32 -19.54
C ASN A 144 -3.52 -5.81 -19.53
N GLY A 145 -4.65 -6.12 -18.89
CA GLY A 145 -5.14 -7.51 -18.78
C GLY A 145 -4.53 -8.31 -17.63
N ARG A 146 -3.67 -7.70 -16.80
CA ARG A 146 -2.98 -8.33 -15.69
C ARG A 146 -3.55 -7.90 -14.34
N SER A 147 -3.60 -8.84 -13.41
CA SER A 147 -4.00 -8.61 -12.02
C SER A 147 -2.97 -9.15 -11.03
N ASP A 148 -1.72 -9.32 -11.46
CA ASP A 148 -0.61 -9.78 -10.60
C ASP A 148 0.36 -8.64 -10.23
N LEU A 149 0.04 -7.40 -10.62
CA LEU A 149 0.86 -6.21 -10.40
C LEU A 149 0.39 -5.42 -9.18
N TYR A 150 1.35 -4.95 -8.40
CA TYR A 150 1.14 -4.24 -7.15
C TYR A 150 2.01 -2.99 -7.11
N ILE A 151 1.61 -2.01 -6.30
CA ILE A 151 2.51 -0.93 -5.89
C ILE A 151 3.67 -1.58 -5.12
N GLY A 152 4.90 -1.34 -5.55
CA GLY A 152 6.11 -1.79 -4.89
C GLY A 152 7.10 -0.64 -4.68
N SER A 153 7.91 -0.76 -3.63
CA SER A 153 8.99 0.16 -3.30
C SER A 153 10.33 -0.56 -3.34
N GLN A 154 11.25 -0.03 -4.12
CA GLN A 154 12.62 -0.49 -4.19
C GLN A 154 13.46 0.06 -3.02
N ALA A 155 14.65 -0.51 -2.82
CA ALA A 155 15.54 -0.14 -1.72
C ALA A 155 16.01 1.33 -1.76
N ASP A 156 16.10 1.94 -2.94
CA ASP A 156 16.43 3.36 -3.14
C ASP A 156 15.22 4.30 -2.94
N GLY A 157 14.05 3.73 -2.67
CA GLY A 157 12.77 4.40 -2.47
C GLY A 157 11.98 4.60 -3.76
N LYS A 158 12.47 4.19 -4.94
CA LYS A 158 11.69 4.26 -6.19
C LYS A 158 10.42 3.42 -6.05
N VAL A 159 9.29 3.96 -6.52
CA VAL A 159 7.99 3.28 -6.47
C VAL A 159 7.59 2.87 -7.88
N ILE A 160 7.35 1.57 -8.06
CA ILE A 160 7.06 0.95 -9.34
C ILE A 160 5.89 -0.01 -9.24
N MET A 161 5.34 -0.38 -10.39
CA MET A 161 4.47 -1.55 -10.50
C MET A 161 5.32 -2.82 -10.58
N ILE A 162 5.08 -3.80 -9.71
CA ILE A 162 5.86 -5.04 -9.66
C ILE A 162 4.98 -6.23 -9.32
N LYS A 163 5.40 -7.44 -9.71
CA LYS A 163 4.71 -8.67 -9.32
C LYS A 163 4.66 -8.84 -7.80
N GLY A 164 3.50 -9.25 -7.30
CA GLY A 164 3.26 -9.44 -5.87
C GLY A 164 3.93 -10.66 -5.25
N GLY A 165 4.43 -11.62 -6.03
CA GLY A 165 4.95 -12.89 -5.52
C GLY A 165 3.83 -13.92 -5.30
N SER A 166 4.10 -14.94 -4.49
CA SER A 166 3.07 -15.92 -4.11
C SER A 166 2.37 -15.49 -2.82
N GLU A 167 1.15 -15.95 -2.59
CA GLU A 167 0.38 -15.59 -1.39
C GLU A 167 1.09 -15.97 -0.07
N GLN A 168 1.81 -17.10 -0.07
CA GLN A 168 2.59 -17.55 1.09
C GLN A 168 3.89 -16.75 1.28
N TYR A 169 4.48 -16.31 0.17
CA TYR A 169 5.77 -15.62 0.12
C TYR A 169 5.66 -14.39 -0.78
N PRO A 170 4.97 -13.33 -0.32
CA PRO A 170 4.82 -12.12 -1.10
C PRO A 170 6.19 -11.48 -1.32
N ASN A 171 6.32 -10.79 -2.45
CA ASN A 171 7.47 -9.96 -2.75
C ASN A 171 7.61 -8.90 -1.64
N PRO A 172 8.74 -8.85 -0.91
CA PRO A 172 8.91 -7.87 0.16
C PRO A 172 8.71 -6.42 -0.29
N GLU A 173 9.03 -6.10 -1.55
CA GLU A 173 8.91 -4.74 -2.09
C GLU A 173 7.46 -4.23 -2.12
N VAL A 174 6.46 -5.11 -2.12
CA VAL A 174 5.04 -4.72 -2.15
C VAL A 174 4.41 -4.60 -0.76
N LEU A 175 5.19 -4.82 0.31
CA LEU A 175 4.71 -4.78 1.68
C LEU A 175 4.79 -3.35 2.25
N PHE A 176 3.63 -2.74 2.43
CA PHE A 176 3.50 -1.43 3.07
C PHE A 176 2.85 -1.54 4.45
N ARG A 177 3.24 -0.65 5.37
CA ARG A 177 2.43 -0.38 6.57
C ARG A 177 1.66 0.91 6.37
N LEU A 178 0.37 0.85 6.69
CA LEU A 178 -0.48 2.03 6.72
C LEU A 178 -0.45 2.64 8.12
N VAL A 179 0.03 3.88 8.21
CA VAL A 179 -0.01 4.66 9.44
C VAL A 179 -1.19 5.61 9.35
N ASN A 180 -2.21 5.35 10.17
CA ASN A 180 -3.42 6.17 10.22
C ASN A 180 -3.06 7.58 10.70
N SER A 181 -3.53 8.59 9.98
CA SER A 181 -3.30 9.99 10.32
C SER A 181 -4.63 10.60 10.74
N ILE A 182 -4.83 10.68 12.07
CA ILE A 182 -5.98 11.32 12.70
C ILE A 182 -5.78 12.84 12.68
#